data_AF-A0A3D1ZV08-F1
#
_entry.id   AF-A0A3D1ZV08-F1
#
_cell.length_a   1.000
_cell.length_b   1.000
_cell.length_c   1.000
_cell.angle_alpha   90.00
_cell.angle_beta   90.00
_cell.angle_gamma   90.00
#
_symmetry.space_group_name_H-M   'P 1'
#
loop_
_entity.id
_entity.type
_entity.pdbx_description
1 polymer ?
#
loop_
_entity_poly.entity_id
_entity_poly.type
_entity_poly.pdbx_seq_one_letter_code
_entity_poly.pdbx_strand_id
1 'polypeptide(L)'
;MIDQMNEQLQKAMQPVTELATANAKALEQLASQQQALFSNLINASVSFSSSVADNKDVNSLVAAQKAYADGVQEQVVSAAKDAYEVITAAQAKAGEVMQTAMQESQAAVVEATKSAK
;
A
#
# COMPACT_ATOMS: atom_id res chain seq x y z
N MET A 1 -29.35 -4.93 28.82
CA MET A 1 -29.66 -5.68 27.59
C MET A 1 -29.40 -4.86 26.33
N ILE A 2 -30.00 -3.67 26.16
CA ILE A 2 -29.74 -2.83 24.97
C ILE A 2 -28.27 -2.39 24.89
N ASP A 3 -27.66 -1.97 26.00
CA ASP A 3 -26.24 -1.56 26.01
C ASP A 3 -25.28 -2.70 25.68
N GLN A 4 -25.48 -3.89 26.26
CA GLN A 4 -24.70 -5.10 25.92
C GLN A 4 -24.88 -5.54 24.46
N MET A 5 -26.08 -5.39 23.90
CA MET A 5 -26.36 -5.70 22.50
C MET A 5 -25.65 -4.71 21.56
N ASN A 6 -25.60 -3.43 21.94
CA ASN A 6 -24.83 -2.40 21.22
C ASN A 6 -23.32 -2.66 21.28
N GLU A 7 -22.77 -3.04 22.43
CA GLU A 7 -21.35 -3.39 22.57
C GLU A 7 -20.96 -4.61 21.74
N GLN A 8 -21.79 -5.66 21.74
CA GLN A 8 -21.57 -6.84 20.90
C GLN A 8 -21.66 -6.52 19.41
N LEU A 9 -22.60 -5.66 19.01
CA LEU A 9 -22.72 -5.21 17.63
C LEU A 9 -21.50 -4.38 17.20
N GLN A 10 -21.00 -3.49 18.06
CA GLN A 10 -19.76 -2.74 17.80
C GLN A 10 -18.56 -3.66 17.62
N LYS A 11 -18.37 -4.63 18.53
CA LYS A 11 -17.29 -5.63 18.40
C LYS A 11 -17.42 -6.45 17.12
N ALA A 12 -18.62 -6.88 16.76
CA ALA A 12 -18.86 -7.65 15.54
C ALA A 12 -18.53 -6.87 14.25
N MET A 13 -18.69 -5.54 14.28
CA MET A 13 -18.39 -4.65 13.14
C MET A 13 -16.95 -4.15 13.11
N GLN A 14 -16.19 -4.35 14.19
CA GLN A 14 -14.82 -3.88 14.32
C GLN A 14 -13.88 -4.48 13.24
N PRO A 15 -13.92 -5.79 12.94
CA PRO A 15 -13.10 -6.37 11.86
C PRO A 15 -13.37 -5.74 10.49
N VAL A 16 -14.63 -5.43 10.20
CA VAL A 16 -15.03 -4.78 8.93
C VAL A 16 -14.45 -3.36 8.85
N THR A 17 -14.51 -2.63 9.96
CA THR A 17 -13.96 -1.27 10.06
C THR A 17 -12.43 -1.29 9.89
N GLU A 18 -11.74 -2.22 10.56
CA GLU A 18 -10.29 -2.36 10.46
C GLU A 18 -9.83 -2.73 9.04
N LEU A 19 -10.56 -3.62 8.36
CA LEU A 19 -10.30 -3.95 6.96
C LEU A 19 -10.52 -2.75 6.02
N ALA A 20 -11.59 -1.98 6.23
CA ALA A 20 -11.86 -0.78 5.45
C ALA A 20 -10.75 0.27 5.64
N THR A 21 -10.29 0.47 6.88
CA THR A 21 -9.16 1.36 7.17
C THR A 21 -7.87 0.86 6.54
N ALA A 22 -7.58 -0.44 6.59
CA ALA A 22 -6.39 -1.01 5.96
C ALA A 22 -6.38 -0.79 4.44
N ASN A 23 -7.52 -1.01 3.78
CA ASN A 23 -7.67 -0.77 2.34
C ASN A 23 -7.55 0.70 1.98
N ALA A 24 -8.19 1.61 2.74
CA ALA A 24 -8.09 3.05 2.51
C ALA A 24 -6.62 3.52 2.59
N LYS A 25 -5.89 3.08 3.63
CA LYS A 25 -4.48 3.41 3.80
C LYS A 25 -3.61 2.85 2.67
N ALA A 26 -3.88 1.62 2.22
CA ALA A 26 -3.17 1.04 1.09
C ALA A 26 -3.40 1.84 -0.20
N LEU A 27 -4.64 2.26 -0.47
CA LEU A 27 -4.97 3.10 -1.62
C LEU A 27 -4.30 4.48 -1.55
N GLU A 28 -4.29 5.12 -0.38
CA GLU A 28 -3.58 6.39 -0.17
C GLU A 28 -2.08 6.26 -0.45
N GLN A 29 -1.45 5.18 0.03
CA GLN A 29 -0.03 4.91 -0.22
C GLN A 29 0.24 4.65 -1.70
N LEU A 30 -0.57 3.83 -2.36
CA LEU A 30 -0.45 3.58 -3.81
C LEU A 30 -0.64 4.87 -4.63
N ALA A 31 -1.61 5.70 -4.27
CA ALA A 31 -1.82 6.99 -4.94
C ALA A 31 -0.62 7.92 -4.79
N SER A 32 -0.04 7.99 -3.58
CA SER A 32 1.18 8.76 -3.32
C SER A 32 2.37 8.25 -4.14
N GLN A 33 2.58 6.92 -4.18
CA GLN A 33 3.63 6.29 -4.98
C GLN A 33 3.45 6.55 -6.49
N GLN A 34 2.22 6.47 -7.00
CA GLN A 34 1.89 6.78 -8.40
C GLN A 34 2.24 8.22 -8.75
N GLN A 35 1.91 9.17 -7.86
CA GLN A 35 2.25 10.58 -8.06
C GLN A 35 3.75 10.80 -8.04
N ALA A 36 4.48 10.17 -7.11
CA ALA A 36 5.93 10.24 -7.03
C ALA A 36 6.59 9.68 -8.31
N LEU A 37 6.16 8.52 -8.79
CA LEU A 37 6.65 7.93 -10.04
C LEU A 37 6.45 8.90 -11.22
N PHE A 38 5.24 9.45 -11.37
CA PHE A 38 4.95 10.39 -12.46
C PHE A 38 5.82 11.64 -12.40
N SER A 39 5.95 12.27 -11.23
CA SER A 39 6.81 13.44 -11.05
C SER A 39 8.27 13.12 -11.37
N ASN A 40 8.76 11.95 -10.94
CA ASN A 40 10.13 11.52 -11.17
C ASN A 40 10.42 11.27 -12.65
N LEU A 41 9.47 10.67 -13.39
CA LEU A 41 9.60 10.46 -14.84
C LEU A 41 9.59 11.78 -15.62
N ILE A 42 8.76 12.75 -15.23
CA ILE A 42 8.78 14.10 -15.81
C ILE A 42 10.13 14.75 -15.56
N ASN A 43 10.63 14.72 -14.32
CA ASN A 43 11.92 15.30 -13.97
C ASN A 43 13.06 14.67 -14.77
N ALA A 44 13.08 13.34 -14.88
CA ALA A 44 14.05 12.62 -15.71
C ALA A 44 13.99 13.05 -17.18
N SER A 45 12.78 13.25 -17.73
CA SER A 45 12.58 13.71 -19.11
C SER A 45 13.08 15.13 -19.33
N VAL A 46 12.80 16.04 -18.38
CA VAL A 46 13.30 17.43 -18.43
C VAL A 46 14.83 17.43 -18.34
N SER A 47 15.43 16.69 -17.41
CA SER A 47 16.88 16.58 -17.28
C SER A 47 17.53 16.03 -18.55
N PHE A 48 16.96 15.00 -19.16
CA PHE A 48 17.44 14.47 -20.43
C PHE A 48 17.34 15.51 -21.55
N SER A 49 16.20 16.19 -21.69
CA SER A 49 16.01 17.24 -22.71
C SER A 49 17.01 18.38 -22.55
N SER A 50 17.28 18.83 -21.33
CA SER A 50 18.30 19.86 -21.07
C SER A 50 19.70 19.36 -21.42
N SER A 51 20.03 18.12 -21.05
CA SER A 51 21.32 17.52 -21.36
C SER A 51 21.55 17.42 -22.88
N VAL A 52 20.52 17.08 -23.66
CA VAL A 52 20.58 17.06 -25.13
C VAL A 52 20.73 18.47 -25.72
N ALA A 53 20.05 19.48 -25.15
CA ALA A 53 20.14 20.86 -25.63
C ALA A 53 21.54 21.47 -25.40
N ASP A 54 22.18 21.13 -24.28
CA ASP A 54 23.47 21.69 -23.88
C ASP A 54 24.68 20.97 -24.52
N ASN A 55 24.53 19.72 -24.97
CA ASN A 55 25.64 18.90 -25.48
C ASN A 55 25.48 18.59 -26.98
N LYS A 56 26.44 19.07 -27.80
CA LYS A 56 26.49 18.79 -29.25
C LYS A 56 27.33 17.57 -29.64
N ASP A 57 28.04 16.97 -28.69
CA ASP A 57 28.87 15.79 -28.93
C ASP A 57 28.06 14.49 -28.81
N VAL A 58 28.24 13.60 -29.78
CA VAL A 58 27.49 12.34 -29.90
C VAL A 58 27.77 11.42 -28.71
N ASN A 59 29.00 11.37 -28.19
CA ASN A 59 29.30 10.52 -27.03
C ASN A 59 28.57 10.99 -25.77
N SER A 60 28.44 12.31 -25.62
CA SER A 60 27.72 12.94 -24.51
C SER A 60 26.21 12.64 -24.57
N LEU A 61 25.64 12.67 -25.78
CA LEU A 61 24.24 12.31 -26.03
C LEU A 61 23.96 10.83 -25.72
N VAL A 62 24.85 9.92 -26.11
CA VAL A 62 24.72 8.48 -25.81
C VAL A 62 24.78 8.25 -24.30
N ALA A 63 25.68 8.93 -23.58
CA ALA A 63 25.75 8.86 -22.12
C ALA A 63 24.47 9.38 -21.45
N ALA A 64 23.94 10.52 -21.92
CA ALA A 64 22.69 11.09 -21.42
C ALA A 64 21.49 10.16 -21.66
N GLN A 65 21.41 9.54 -22.84
CA GLN A 65 20.34 8.59 -23.17
C GLN A 65 20.43 7.35 -22.28
N LYS A 66 21.65 6.82 -22.07
CA LYS A 66 21.86 5.69 -21.17
C LYS A 66 21.46 6.03 -19.74
N ALA A 67 21.89 7.18 -19.22
CA ALA A 67 21.54 7.61 -17.86
C ALA A 67 20.02 7.80 -17.68
N TYR A 68 19.34 8.36 -18.68
CA TYR A 68 17.88 8.47 -18.69
C TYR A 68 17.22 7.08 -18.66
N ALA A 69 17.66 6.16 -19.51
CA ALA A 69 17.09 4.81 -19.58
C ALA A 69 17.30 4.02 -18.27
N ASP A 70 18.53 4.03 -17.74
CA ASP A 70 18.87 3.37 -16.48
C ASP A 70 18.05 3.96 -15.31
N GLY A 71 17.91 5.30 -15.26
CA GLY A 71 17.12 5.99 -14.24
C GLY A 71 15.62 5.71 -14.32
N VAL A 72 15.04 5.69 -15.53
CA VAL A 72 13.62 5.31 -15.72
C VAL A 72 13.40 3.87 -15.29
N GLN A 73 14.29 2.95 -15.68
CA GLN A 73 14.20 1.55 -15.28
C GLN A 73 14.23 1.40 -13.76
N GLU A 74 15.18 2.06 -13.09
CA GLU A 74 15.32 2.04 -11.64
C GLU A 74 14.04 2.55 -10.95
N GLN A 75 13.50 3.68 -11.41
CA GLN A 75 12.27 4.27 -10.84
C GLN A 75 11.06 3.34 -10.98
N VAL A 76 10.88 2.72 -12.14
CA VAL A 76 9.77 1.78 -12.37
C VAL A 76 9.92 0.53 -11.51
N VAL A 77 11.14 -0.03 -11.41
CA VAL A 77 11.40 -1.21 -10.58
C VAL A 77 11.21 -0.89 -9.10
N SER A 78 11.65 0.28 -8.63
CA SER A 78 11.42 0.73 -7.26
C SER A 78 9.93 0.87 -6.97
N ALA A 79 9.20 1.59 -7.83
CA ALA A 79 7.76 1.78 -7.66
C ALA A 79 6.98 0.45 -7.65
N ALA A 80 7.40 -0.53 -8.45
CA ALA A 80 6.81 -1.86 -8.45
C ALA A 80 7.07 -2.62 -7.13
N LYS A 81 8.28 -2.51 -6.57
CA LYS A 81 8.61 -3.08 -5.25
C LYS A 81 7.79 -2.42 -4.15
N ASP A 82 7.75 -1.10 -4.14
CA ASP A 82 7.03 -0.32 -3.13
C ASP A 82 5.52 -0.64 -3.17
N ALA A 83 4.93 -0.78 -4.36
CA ALA A 83 3.53 -1.18 -4.52
C ALA A 83 3.28 -2.61 -4.02
N TYR A 84 4.20 -3.53 -4.30
CA TYR A 84 4.13 -4.91 -3.80
C TYR A 84 4.19 -4.98 -2.27
N GLU A 85 5.07 -4.17 -1.65
CA GLU A 85 5.15 -4.06 -0.19
C GLU A 85 3.85 -3.55 0.42
N VAL A 86 3.24 -2.50 -0.16
CA VAL A 86 1.94 -1.97 0.31
C VAL A 86 0.84 -3.03 0.25
N ILE A 87 0.73 -3.74 -0.88
CA ILE A 87 -0.28 -4.80 -1.06
C ILE A 87 -0.04 -5.93 -0.06
N THR A 88 1.20 -6.37 0.10
CA THR A 88 1.56 -7.46 1.02
C THR A 88 1.27 -7.08 2.47
N ALA A 89 1.56 -5.83 2.86
CA ALA A 89 1.24 -5.32 4.19
C ALA A 89 -0.28 -5.27 4.44
N ALA A 90 -1.07 -4.82 3.45
CA ALA A 90 -2.52 -4.83 3.55
C ALA A 90 -3.09 -6.25 3.67
N GLN A 91 -2.56 -7.21 2.90
CA GLN A 91 -2.93 -8.63 2.99
C GLN A 91 -2.59 -9.23 4.36
N ALA A 92 -1.38 -8.97 4.86
CA ALA A 92 -0.97 -9.41 6.20
C ALA A 92 -1.91 -8.86 7.27
N LYS A 93 -2.26 -7.56 7.17
CA LYS A 93 -3.19 -6.95 8.12
C LYS A 93 -4.57 -7.56 8.06
N ALA A 94 -5.08 -7.85 6.87
CA ALA A 94 -6.37 -8.53 6.71
C ALA A 94 -6.35 -9.93 7.33
N GLY A 95 -5.25 -10.68 7.19
CA GLY A 95 -5.04 -11.97 7.85
C GLY A 95 -5.09 -11.87 9.37
N GLU A 96 -4.39 -10.89 9.96
CA GLU A 96 -4.41 -10.64 11.41
C GLU A 96 -5.83 -10.33 11.92
N VAL A 97 -6.56 -9.46 11.20
CA VAL A 97 -7.93 -9.07 11.58
C VAL A 97 -8.85 -10.29 11.57
N MET A 98 -8.77 -11.13 10.54
CA MET A 98 -9.57 -12.35 10.45
C MET A 98 -9.22 -13.36 11.56
N GLN A 99 -7.93 -13.52 11.87
CA GLN A 99 -7.48 -14.40 12.94
C GLN A 99 -7.98 -13.93 14.30
N THR A 100 -7.91 -12.63 14.57
CA THR A 100 -8.42 -12.00 15.79
C THR A 100 -9.92 -12.20 15.91
N ALA A 101 -10.68 -11.92 14.83
CA ALA A 101 -12.12 -12.13 14.80
C ALA A 101 -12.52 -13.60 15.09
N MET A 102 -11.75 -14.56 14.57
CA MET A 102 -11.98 -15.98 14.83
C MET A 102 -11.69 -16.35 16.30
N GLN A 103 -10.62 -15.82 16.89
CA GLN A 103 -10.29 -16.04 18.30
C GLN A 103 -11.37 -15.45 19.22
N GLU A 104 -11.84 -14.23 18.93
CA GLU A 104 -12.91 -13.58 19.69
C GLU A 104 -14.25 -14.33 19.56
N SER A 105 -14.56 -14.83 18.36
CA SER A 105 -15.75 -15.66 18.14
C SER A 105 -15.70 -16.97 18.94
N GLN A 106 -14.55 -17.66 18.96
CA GLN A 106 -14.37 -18.86 19.79
C GLN A 106 -14.51 -18.56 21.29
N ALA A 107 -13.92 -17.45 21.76
CA ALA A 107 -14.05 -17.02 23.16
C ALA A 107 -15.53 -16.75 23.53
N ALA A 108 -16.27 -16.06 22.67
CA ALA A 108 -17.69 -15.77 22.87
C ALA A 108 -18.55 -17.05 22.93
N VAL A 109 -18.27 -18.05 22.09
CA VAL A 109 -18.96 -19.36 22.14
C VAL A 109 -18.66 -20.09 23.44
N VAL A 110 -17.41 -20.12 23.90
CA VAL A 110 -17.02 -20.76 25.18
C VAL A 110 -17.71 -20.09 26.37
N GLU A 111 -17.80 -18.76 26.37
CA GLU A 111 -18.45 -17.99 27.43
C GLU A 111 -19.97 -18.17 27.46
N ALA A 112 -20.62 -18.22 26.28
CA ALA A 112 -22.04 -18.57 26.16
C ALA A 112 -22.33 -19.99 26.65
N THR A 113 -21.42 -20.94 26.44
CA THR A 113 -21.59 -22.33 26.90
C THR A 113 -21.41 -22.46 28.42
N LYS A 114 -20.56 -21.64 29.04
CA LYS A 114 -20.39 -21.58 30.50
C LYS A 114 -21.57 -20.93 31.22
N SER A 115 -22.18 -19.92 30.62
CA SER A 115 -23.35 -19.22 31.18
C SER A 115 -24.67 -19.97 31.00
N ALA A 116 -24.69 -21.02 30.17
CA ALA A 116 -25.82 -21.93 29.99
C ALA A 116 -25.82 -23.17 30.91
N LYS A 117 -24.77 -23.36 31.73
CA LYS A 117 -24.68 -24.38 32.79
C LYS A 117 -24.89 -23.75 34.16
#